data_AF-A0A659UFU7-F1
#
_entry.id   AF-A0A659UFU7-F1
#
_cell.length_a   1.000
_cell.length_b   1.000
_cell.length_c   1.000
_cell.angle_alpha   90.00
_cell.angle_beta   90.00
_cell.angle_gamma   90.00
#
_symmetry.space_group_name_H-M   'P 1'
#
loop_
_entity.id
_entity.type
_entity.pdbx_description
1 polymer ?
#
loop_
_entity_poly.entity_id
_entity_poly.type
_entity_poly.pdbx_seq_one_letter_code
_entity_poly.pdbx_strand_id
1 'polypeptide(L)'
;EAALNAPVLARRAEQAGVRMVTVHGRTRCQFYQGKADWRAIARVKEAVSIPVVGNGDVCSPAEASVILEQSGADAVMVGRAHYGAAWVAGSIATAAAGTFSPGVPETRQALSDYIIAHYQDMLALYGIESG
;
A
#
# COMPACT_ATOMS: atom_id res chain seq x y z
N GLU A 1 -7.94 0.31 -24.87
CA GLU A 1 -8.99 -0.08 -23.90
C GLU A 1 -9.25 -1.58 -23.76
N ALA A 2 -8.84 -2.46 -24.68
CA ALA A 2 -9.45 -3.79 -24.79
C ALA A 2 -8.78 -4.99 -24.08
N ALA A 3 -7.83 -4.82 -23.15
CA ALA A 3 -7.20 -5.98 -22.50
C ALA A 3 -6.88 -5.74 -21.02
N LEU A 4 -7.89 -5.89 -20.15
CA LEU A 4 -7.66 -6.13 -18.74
C LEU A 4 -7.05 -7.52 -18.58
N ASN A 5 -5.72 -7.59 -18.57
CA ASN A 5 -4.95 -8.83 -18.61
C ASN A 5 -4.30 -9.20 -17.27
N ALA A 6 -4.51 -8.42 -16.22
CA ALA A 6 -3.93 -8.67 -14.89
C ALA A 6 -4.17 -10.11 -14.38
N PRO A 7 -5.37 -10.73 -14.53
CA PRO A 7 -5.56 -12.12 -14.13
C PRO A 7 -4.70 -13.11 -14.92
N VAL A 8 -4.49 -12.86 -16.21
CA VAL A 8 -3.64 -13.70 -17.09
C VAL A 8 -2.18 -13.57 -16.67
N LEU A 9 -1.72 -12.35 -16.39
CA LEU A 9 -0.34 -12.09 -15.94
C LEU A 9 -0.07 -12.72 -14.58
N ALA A 10 -1.00 -12.63 -13.64
CA ALA A 10 -0.87 -13.22 -12.30
C ALA A 10 -0.77 -14.75 -12.37
N ARG A 11 -1.61 -15.43 -13.17
CA ARG A 11 -1.50 -16.89 -13.39
C ARG A 11 -0.15 -17.30 -13.97
N ARG A 12 0.36 -16.54 -14.94
CA ARG A 12 1.69 -16.82 -15.51
C ARG A 12 2.81 -16.63 -14.49
N ALA A 13 2.70 -15.61 -13.63
CA ALA A 13 3.64 -15.39 -12.54
C ALA A 13 3.62 -16.56 -11.55
N GLU A 14 2.44 -16.99 -11.11
CA GLU A 14 2.26 -18.16 -10.24
C GLU A 14 2.85 -19.44 -10.85
N GLN A 15 2.58 -19.71 -12.13
CA GLN A 15 3.15 -20.86 -12.87
C GLN A 15 4.69 -20.80 -12.97
N ALA A 16 5.27 -19.60 -12.97
CA ALA A 16 6.71 -19.39 -12.95
C ALA A 16 7.31 -19.52 -11.53
N GLY A 17 6.52 -19.81 -10.51
CA GLY A 17 6.97 -20.01 -9.13
C GLY A 17 6.92 -18.75 -8.26
N VAL A 18 6.31 -17.65 -8.73
CA VAL A 18 6.05 -16.49 -7.87
C VAL A 18 5.13 -16.90 -6.73
N ARG A 19 5.45 -16.43 -5.51
CA ARG A 19 4.76 -16.84 -4.29
C ARG A 19 3.76 -15.82 -3.76
N MET A 20 3.73 -14.61 -4.32
CA MET A 20 2.80 -13.53 -4.00
C MET A 20 2.81 -12.49 -5.12
N VAL A 21 1.66 -11.88 -5.42
CA VAL A 21 1.57 -10.79 -6.40
C VAL A 21 0.95 -9.54 -5.78
N THR A 22 1.40 -8.37 -6.20
CA THR A 22 0.76 -7.09 -5.88
C THR A 22 0.10 -6.52 -7.13
N VAL A 23 -1.13 -6.05 -7.01
CA VAL A 23 -1.90 -5.47 -8.12
C VAL A 23 -2.33 -4.06 -7.76
N HIS A 24 -1.82 -3.08 -8.52
CA HIS A 24 -2.39 -1.73 -8.47
C HIS A 24 -3.72 -1.72 -9.25
N GLY A 25 -4.79 -1.19 -8.66
CA GLY A 25 -6.12 -1.06 -9.28
C GLY A 25 -6.22 -0.05 -10.44
N ARG A 26 -5.13 0.19 -11.18
CA ARG A 26 -5.10 1.06 -12.36
C ARG A 26 -4.37 0.34 -13.48
N THR A 27 -4.84 0.55 -14.70
CA THR A 27 -4.10 0.19 -15.91
C THR A 27 -2.94 1.15 -16.10
N ARG A 28 -1.93 0.72 -16.86
CA ARG A 28 -0.80 1.56 -17.25
C ARG A 28 -1.23 2.89 -17.88
N CYS A 29 -2.26 2.90 -18.71
CA CYS A 29 -2.70 4.10 -19.44
C CYS A 29 -3.40 5.13 -18.55
N GLN A 30 -3.93 4.72 -17.39
CA GLN A 30 -4.56 5.64 -16.45
C GLN A 30 -3.53 6.45 -15.65
N PHE A 31 -2.26 6.04 -15.60
CA PHE A 31 -1.25 6.64 -14.73
C PHE A 31 -1.79 6.82 -13.30
N TYR A 32 -1.87 8.05 -12.80
CA TYR A 32 -2.45 8.39 -11.49
C TYR A 32 -3.82 9.07 -11.60
N GLN A 33 -4.44 9.06 -12.78
CA GLN A 33 -5.75 9.66 -13.02
C GLN A 33 -6.87 8.76 -12.48
N GLY A 34 -8.01 9.39 -12.18
CA GLY A 34 -9.18 8.71 -11.61
C GLY A 34 -8.89 8.06 -10.26
N LYS A 35 -9.78 7.15 -9.85
CA LYS A 35 -9.59 6.31 -8.64
C LYS A 35 -9.16 4.90 -9.05
N ALA A 36 -8.38 4.25 -8.20
CA ALA A 36 -8.10 2.83 -8.37
C ALA A 36 -9.43 2.02 -8.34
N ASP A 37 -9.59 1.10 -9.28
CA ASP A 37 -10.68 0.13 -9.32
C ASP A 37 -10.26 -1.12 -8.56
N TRP A 38 -10.70 -1.21 -7.31
CA TRP A 38 -10.37 -2.33 -6.43
C TRP A 38 -11.15 -3.60 -6.78
N ARG A 39 -12.32 -3.49 -7.42
CA ARG A 39 -13.08 -4.66 -7.90
C ARG A 39 -12.38 -5.35 -9.06
N ALA A 40 -11.60 -4.61 -9.85
CA ALA A 40 -10.74 -5.22 -10.86
C ALA A 40 -9.67 -6.16 -10.26
N ILE A 41 -9.25 -5.93 -9.01
CA ILE A 41 -8.30 -6.78 -8.29
C ILE A 41 -8.96 -8.12 -7.89
N ALA A 42 -10.27 -8.15 -7.61
CA ALA A 42 -10.99 -9.39 -7.29
C ALA A 42 -10.86 -10.45 -8.40
N ARG A 43 -10.90 -10.01 -9.66
CA ARG A 43 -10.70 -10.90 -10.83
C ARG A 43 -9.30 -11.53 -10.84
N VAL A 44 -8.31 -10.88 -10.24
CA VAL A 44 -6.97 -11.43 -10.06
C VAL A 44 -6.95 -12.41 -8.89
N LYS A 45 -7.57 -12.05 -7.77
CA LYS A 45 -7.70 -12.92 -6.60
C LYS A 45 -8.38 -14.25 -6.94
N GLU A 46 -9.43 -14.23 -7.75
CA GLU A 46 -10.14 -15.42 -8.23
C GLU A 46 -9.29 -16.28 -9.19
N ALA A 47 -8.27 -15.69 -9.82
CA ALA A 47 -7.51 -16.34 -10.87
C ALA A 47 -6.28 -17.12 -10.38
N VAL A 48 -5.82 -16.90 -9.14
CA VAL A 48 -4.59 -17.48 -8.59
C VAL A 48 -4.83 -18.05 -7.20
N SER A 49 -3.99 -19.00 -6.78
CA SER A 49 -4.01 -19.55 -5.42
C SER A 49 -3.02 -18.88 -4.46
N ILE A 50 -2.00 -18.22 -5.01
CA ILE A 50 -1.03 -17.44 -4.23
C ILE A 50 -1.65 -16.16 -3.64
N PRO A 51 -1.08 -15.63 -2.53
CA PRO A 51 -1.51 -14.37 -1.96
C PRO A 51 -1.49 -13.20 -2.96
N VAL A 52 -2.53 -12.37 -2.90
CA VAL A 52 -2.71 -11.15 -3.69
C VAL A 52 -2.74 -9.95 -2.76
N VAL A 53 -1.90 -8.96 -3.03
CA VAL A 53 -1.84 -7.69 -2.30
C VAL A 53 -2.51 -6.61 -3.15
N GLY A 54 -3.57 -5.99 -2.62
CA GLY A 54 -4.25 -4.86 -3.25
C GLY A 54 -3.47 -3.56 -3.10
N ASN A 55 -3.35 -2.77 -4.16
CA ASN A 55 -2.66 -1.49 -4.14
C ASN A 55 -3.43 -0.41 -4.91
N GLY A 56 -3.22 0.84 -4.50
CA GLY A 56 -3.82 2.02 -5.11
C GLY A 56 -4.79 2.71 -4.17
N ASP A 57 -4.49 3.96 -3.84
CA ASP A 57 -5.32 4.87 -3.05
C ASP A 57 -5.67 4.35 -1.64
N VAL A 58 -4.78 3.55 -1.02
CA VAL A 58 -4.85 3.12 0.39
C VAL A 58 -4.34 4.27 1.27
N CYS A 59 -5.22 5.07 1.89
CA CYS A 59 -4.79 6.22 2.71
C CYS A 59 -5.13 6.11 4.20
N SER A 60 -5.98 5.17 4.61
CA SER A 60 -6.45 5.03 5.99
C SER A 60 -6.85 3.59 6.34
N PRO A 61 -7.00 3.25 7.63
CA PRO A 61 -7.56 1.96 8.04
C PRO A 61 -8.94 1.67 7.46
N ALA A 62 -9.82 2.67 7.40
CA ALA A 62 -11.16 2.53 6.84
C ALA A 62 -11.11 2.21 5.34
N GLU A 63 -10.29 2.94 4.57
CA GLU A 63 -10.12 2.65 3.14
C GLU A 63 -9.45 1.29 2.90
N ALA A 64 -8.46 0.91 3.72
CA ALA A 64 -7.85 -0.42 3.66
C ALA A 64 -8.91 -1.53 3.83
N SER A 65 -9.83 -1.37 4.79
CA SER A 65 -10.94 -2.31 4.99
C SER A 65 -11.85 -2.40 3.75
N VAL A 66 -12.22 -1.26 3.17
CA VAL A 66 -13.05 -1.22 1.95
C VAL A 66 -12.34 -1.87 0.76
N ILE A 67 -11.02 -1.66 0.63
CA ILE A 67 -10.21 -2.26 -0.42
C ILE A 67 -10.20 -3.78 -0.28
N LEU A 68 -9.95 -4.29 0.93
CA LEU A 68 -9.95 -5.73 1.20
C LEU A 68 -11.34 -6.33 0.91
N GLU A 69 -12.42 -5.67 1.35
CA GLU A 69 -13.79 -6.11 1.09
C GLU A 69 -14.12 -6.17 -0.41
N GLN A 70 -13.75 -5.15 -1.18
CA GLN A 70 -14.07 -5.09 -2.61
C GLN A 70 -13.18 -5.98 -3.48
N SER A 71 -11.93 -6.20 -3.06
CA SER A 71 -10.94 -6.94 -3.86
C SER A 71 -10.78 -8.40 -3.45
N GLY A 72 -11.18 -8.78 -2.23
CA GLY A 72 -10.84 -10.08 -1.64
C GLY A 72 -9.34 -10.31 -1.47
N ALA A 73 -8.50 -9.28 -1.61
CA ALA A 73 -7.05 -9.38 -1.44
C ALA A 73 -6.68 -9.81 -0.02
N ASP A 74 -5.53 -10.46 0.13
CA ASP A 74 -5.03 -10.97 1.42
C ASP A 74 -4.34 -9.87 2.24
N ALA A 75 -3.88 -8.81 1.58
CA ALA A 75 -3.24 -7.66 2.21
C ALA A 75 -3.42 -6.40 1.35
N VAL A 76 -3.08 -5.24 1.91
CA VAL A 76 -2.96 -3.98 1.17
C VAL A 76 -1.52 -3.46 1.18
N MET A 77 -1.13 -2.76 0.12
CA MET A 77 0.14 -2.05 0.02
C MET A 77 -0.10 -0.55 -0.04
N VAL A 78 0.53 0.20 0.88
CA VAL A 78 0.49 1.66 0.93
C VAL A 78 1.65 2.24 0.13
N GLY A 79 1.37 3.29 -0.64
CA GLY A 79 2.38 4.04 -1.39
C GLY A 79 2.39 5.52 -0.97
N ARG A 80 1.80 6.38 -1.81
CA ARG A 80 1.86 7.85 -1.65
C ARG A 80 1.36 8.37 -0.29
N ALA A 81 0.36 7.73 0.32
CA ALA A 81 -0.14 8.14 1.64
C ALA A 81 0.90 8.01 2.77
N HIS A 82 1.98 7.27 2.53
CA HIS A 82 3.09 7.13 3.47
C HIS A 82 4.04 8.35 3.46
N TYR A 83 4.03 9.15 2.38
CA TYR A 83 4.85 10.36 2.30
C TYR A 83 4.34 11.41 3.29
N GLY A 84 5.22 11.84 4.21
CA GLY A 84 4.87 12.79 5.27
C GLY A 84 4.03 12.20 6.41
N ALA A 85 3.66 10.92 6.33
CA ALA A 85 2.85 10.22 7.32
C ALA A 85 3.24 8.74 7.40
N ALA A 86 4.50 8.47 7.74
CA ALA A 86 5.06 7.11 7.78
C ALA A 86 4.39 6.20 8.83
N TRP A 87 3.58 6.74 9.74
CA TRP A 87 2.73 5.96 10.64
C TRP A 87 1.54 5.28 9.95
N VAL A 88 1.14 5.67 8.73
CA VAL A 88 -0.11 5.19 8.08
C VAL A 88 -0.18 3.67 7.95
N ALA A 89 0.91 3.01 7.54
CA ALA A 89 0.93 1.55 7.43
C ALA A 89 0.81 0.87 8.80
N GLY A 90 1.45 1.45 9.83
CA GLY A 90 1.31 1.02 11.22
C GLY A 90 -0.13 1.15 11.70
N SER A 91 -0.78 2.29 11.47
CA SER A 91 -2.19 2.52 11.81
C SER A 91 -3.14 1.53 11.14
N ILE A 92 -2.89 1.17 9.88
CA ILE A 92 -3.67 0.14 9.17
C ILE A 92 -3.45 -1.23 9.82
N ALA A 93 -2.20 -1.61 10.07
CA ALA A 93 -1.87 -2.91 10.66
C ALA A 93 -2.44 -3.08 12.06
N THR A 94 -2.34 -2.06 12.92
CA THR A 94 -2.86 -2.12 14.29
C THR A 94 -4.39 -2.15 14.30
N ALA A 95 -5.04 -1.37 13.43
CA ALA A 95 -6.49 -1.41 13.29
C ALA A 95 -6.97 -2.80 12.84
N ALA A 96 -6.28 -3.44 11.90
CA ALA A 96 -6.57 -4.80 11.47
C ALA A 96 -6.35 -5.84 12.59
N ALA A 97 -5.36 -5.62 13.47
CA ALA A 97 -5.09 -6.47 14.63
C ALA A 97 -6.03 -6.20 15.83
N GLY A 98 -6.89 -5.17 15.76
CA GLY A 98 -7.71 -4.73 16.90
C GLY A 98 -6.88 -4.12 18.04
N THR A 99 -5.66 -3.65 17.75
CA THR A 99 -4.76 -3.04 18.71
C THR A 99 -4.64 -1.53 18.48
N PHE A 100 -4.17 -0.81 19.50
CA PHE A 100 -3.83 0.61 19.35
C PHE A 100 -2.50 0.77 18.59
N SER A 101 -2.40 1.80 17.74
CA SER A 101 -1.15 2.16 17.07
C SER A 101 -0.36 3.15 17.93
N PRO A 102 0.76 2.75 18.56
CA PRO A 102 1.69 3.74 19.09
C PRO A 102 2.39 4.44 17.91
N GLY A 103 2.48 5.78 17.96
CA GLY A 103 3.39 6.53 17.07
C GLY A 103 2.74 7.41 16.01
N VAL A 104 1.42 7.63 16.04
CA VAL A 104 0.82 8.77 15.32
C VAL A 104 1.07 10.04 16.13
N PRO A 105 1.73 11.08 15.58
CA PRO A 105 1.90 12.34 16.29
C PRO A 105 0.57 13.09 16.44
N GLU A 106 0.02 13.14 17.65
CA GLU A 106 -1.29 13.77 17.92
C GLU A 106 -1.18 15.27 18.23
N THR A 107 0.03 15.77 18.50
CA THR A 107 0.28 17.18 18.81
C THR A 107 1.28 17.77 17.82
N ARG A 108 1.25 19.10 17.67
CA ARG A 108 2.24 19.83 16.87
C ARG A 108 3.66 19.58 17.35
N GLN A 109 3.86 19.48 18.66
CA GLN A 109 5.18 19.19 19.24
C GLN A 109 5.65 17.80 18.84
N ALA A 110 4.81 16.78 19.04
CA ALA A 110 5.14 15.40 18.66
C ALA A 110 5.44 15.28 17.15
N LEU A 111 4.71 16.02 16.30
CA LEU A 111 4.97 16.03 14.86
C LEU A 111 6.31 16.69 14.54
N SER A 112 6.65 17.80 15.21
CA SER A 112 7.94 18.46 15.08
C SER A 112 9.07 17.52 15.49
N ASP A 113 8.94 16.85 16.63
CA ASP A 113 9.93 15.91 17.14
C ASP A 113 10.13 14.73 16.17
N TYR A 114 9.04 14.21 15.59
CA TYR A 114 9.09 13.17 14.57
C TYR A 114 9.87 13.61 13.32
N ILE A 115 9.60 14.82 12.81
CA ILE A 115 10.28 15.37 11.63
C ILE A 115 11.78 15.58 11.92
N ILE A 116 12.13 16.11 13.10
CA ILE A 116 13.51 16.32 13.51
C ILE A 116 14.25 14.99 13.60
N ALA A 117 13.65 13.99 14.25
CA ALA A 117 14.22 12.65 14.34
C ALA A 117 14.45 12.04 12.96
N HIS A 118 13.45 12.11 12.06
CA HIS A 118 13.60 11.61 10.70
C HIS A 118 14.72 12.32 9.93
N TYR A 119 14.86 13.64 10.09
CA TYR A 119 15.95 14.40 9.48
C TYR A 119 17.32 13.99 10.03
N GLN A 120 17.43 13.79 11.35
CA GLN A 120 18.64 13.29 11.98
C GLN A 120 19.02 11.90 11.46
N ASP A 121 18.05 11.00 11.28
CA ASP A 121 18.28 9.67 10.69
C ASP A 121 18.81 9.77 9.26
N MET A 122 18.27 10.70 8.45
CA MET A 122 18.80 10.95 7.10
C MET A 122 20.24 11.44 7.14
N LEU A 123 20.58 12.36 8.04
CA LEU A 123 21.96 12.85 8.19
C LEU A 123 22.90 11.75 8.69
N ALA A 124 22.43 10.88 9.59
CA ALA A 124 23.21 9.75 10.07
C ALA A 124 23.49 8.73 8.95
N LEU A 125 22.52 8.52 8.06
CA LEU A 125 22.63 7.58 6.94
C LEU A 125 23.47 8.13 5.77
N TYR A 126 23.23 9.37 5.36
CA TYR A 126 23.81 9.96 4.15
C TYR A 126 25.02 10.87 4.43
N GLY A 127 25.27 11.23 5.69
CA GLY A 127 26.26 12.22 6.09
C GLY A 127 25.73 13.65 5.97
N ILE A 128 26.45 14.58 6.61
CA ILE A 128 26.12 16.02 6.60
C ILE A 128 26.76 16.77 5.41
N GLU A 129 27.74 16.16 4.76
CA GLU A 129 28.49 16.74 3.65
C GLU A 129 27.88 16.40 2.29
N SER A 130 26.90 15.49 2.27
CA SER A 130 26.28 14.98 1.04
C SER A 130 25.00 15.75 0.73
N GLY A 131 25.14 16.76 -0.14
CA GLY A 131 24.07 17.50 -0.82
C GLY A 131 24.55 17.95 -2.18
#